data_AF-A0A0S3S627-F1
#
_entry.id   AF-A0A0S3S627-F1
#
_cell.length_a   1.000
_cell.length_b   1.000
_cell.length_c   1.000
_cell.angle_alpha   90.00
_cell.angle_beta   90.00
_cell.angle_gamma   90.00
#
_symmetry.space_group_name_H-M   'P 1'
#
loop_
_entity.id
_entity.type
_entity.pdbx_description
1 polymer ?
#
loop_
_entity_poly.entity_id
_entity_poly.type
_entity_poly.pdbx_seq_one_letter_code
_entity_poly.pdbx_strand_id
1 'polypeptide(L)'
;MASRPSSPPSPVRSDVSNLVRVMESFVVAMQQQNASLMQHNTMALQQLKAARVSAEAQQRQYVELMNGGARISTDHFYIPPTPIHEWSLENFLQHHPAKFCGNTSADEADQWFRDMERIFNAKNCP
;
A
#
# COMPACT_ATOMS: atom_id res chain seq x y z
N MET A 1 -38.75 -76.75 38.61
CA MET A 1 -37.58 -76.08 37.99
C MET A 1 -38.14 -75.09 36.97
N ALA A 2 -38.26 -73.81 37.30
CA ALA A 2 -38.81 -72.80 36.39
C ALA A 2 -37.66 -72.04 35.70
N SER A 3 -37.63 -72.08 34.37
CA SER A 3 -36.62 -71.39 33.55
C SER A 3 -36.80 -69.87 33.66
N ARG A 4 -35.74 -69.17 34.05
CA ARG A 4 -35.70 -67.70 34.14
C ARG A 4 -35.84 -67.09 32.74
N PRO A 5 -36.70 -66.08 32.51
CA PRO A 5 -36.78 -65.42 31.21
C PRO A 5 -35.49 -64.64 30.95
N SER A 6 -34.94 -64.79 29.75
CA SER A 6 -33.81 -64.01 29.25
C SER A 6 -34.20 -62.52 29.19
N SER A 7 -33.39 -61.63 29.76
CA SER A 7 -33.60 -60.18 29.63
C SER A 7 -33.54 -59.76 28.15
N PRO A 8 -34.42 -58.83 27.70
CA PRO A 8 -34.37 -58.34 26.34
C PRO A 8 -33.12 -57.47 26.11
N PRO A 9 -32.53 -57.49 24.91
CA PRO A 9 -31.40 -56.62 24.59
C PRO A 9 -31.84 -55.16 24.59
N SER A 10 -31.19 -54.32 25.40
CA SER A 10 -31.51 -52.89 25.53
C SER A 10 -31.18 -52.11 24.23
N PRO A 11 -32.17 -51.50 23.55
CA PRO A 11 -31.95 -50.74 22.31
C PRO A 11 -31.17 -49.42 22.55
N VAL A 12 -31.30 -48.85 23.76
CA VAL A 12 -30.87 -47.48 24.11
C VAL A 12 -29.35 -47.28 24.10
N ARG A 13 -28.56 -48.35 24.33
CA ARG A 13 -27.10 -48.23 24.41
C ARG A 13 -26.46 -47.97 23.05
N SER A 14 -27.09 -48.43 21.95
CA SER A 14 -26.57 -48.24 20.60
C SER A 14 -26.72 -46.79 20.12
N ASP A 15 -27.82 -46.12 20.47
CA ASP A 15 -28.07 -44.73 20.07
C ASP A 15 -27.11 -43.75 20.75
N VAL A 16 -26.81 -43.97 22.03
CA VAL A 16 -25.84 -43.13 22.77
C VAL A 16 -24.42 -43.30 22.20
N SER A 17 -24.01 -44.54 21.89
CA SER A 17 -22.72 -44.79 21.23
C SER A 17 -22.64 -44.20 19.82
N ASN A 18 -23.74 -44.19 19.08
CA ASN A 18 -23.82 -43.53 17.77
C ASN A 18 -23.67 -42.02 17.88
N LEU A 19 -24.35 -41.39 18.85
CA LEU A 19 -24.25 -39.94 19.09
C LEU A 19 -22.84 -39.53 19.51
N VAL A 20 -22.21 -40.26 20.42
CA VAL A 20 -20.82 -39.99 20.85
C VAL A 20 -19.87 -40.06 19.66
N ARG A 21 -19.99 -41.09 18.82
CA ARG A 21 -19.17 -41.24 17.60
C ARG A 21 -19.39 -40.08 16.61
N VAL A 22 -20.62 -39.61 16.44
CA VAL A 22 -20.91 -38.45 15.59
C VAL A 22 -20.28 -37.19 16.18
N MET A 23 -20.36 -36.98 17.49
CA MET A 23 -19.77 -35.82 18.16
C MET A 23 -18.23 -35.82 18.07
N GLU A 24 -17.60 -36.98 18.25
CA GLU A 24 -16.16 -37.17 18.01
C GLU A 24 -15.79 -36.88 16.56
N SER A 25 -16.58 -37.36 15.59
CA SER A 25 -16.35 -37.07 14.17
C SER A 25 -16.48 -35.58 13.86
N PHE A 26 -17.41 -34.87 14.50
CA PHE A 26 -17.58 -33.44 14.35
C PHE A 26 -16.38 -32.66 14.93
N VAL A 27 -15.89 -33.05 16.10
CA VAL A 27 -14.69 -32.45 16.71
C VAL A 27 -13.48 -32.63 15.80
N VAL A 28 -13.30 -33.84 15.24
CA VAL A 28 -12.22 -34.12 14.29
C VAL A 28 -12.37 -33.30 13.01
N ALA A 29 -13.58 -33.21 12.45
CA ALA A 29 -13.84 -32.42 11.25
C ALA A 29 -13.58 -30.92 11.46
N MET A 30 -13.97 -30.37 12.61
CA MET A 30 -13.72 -28.97 12.98
C MET A 30 -12.23 -28.72 13.22
N GLN A 31 -11.53 -29.64 13.90
CA GLN A 31 -10.09 -29.57 14.09
C GLN A 31 -9.36 -29.56 12.73
N GLN A 32 -9.79 -30.43 11.82
CA GLN A 32 -9.25 -30.52 10.46
C GLN A 32 -9.52 -29.24 9.67
N GLN A 33 -10.74 -28.70 9.76
CA GLN A 33 -11.10 -27.43 9.11
C GLN A 33 -10.23 -26.28 9.63
N ASN A 34 -10.00 -26.21 10.95
CA ASN A 34 -9.12 -25.20 11.55
C ASN A 34 -7.68 -25.33 11.06
N ALA A 35 -7.15 -26.54 10.94
CA ALA A 35 -5.83 -26.77 10.37
C ALA A 35 -5.73 -26.27 8.92
N SER A 36 -6.74 -26.56 8.09
CA SER A 36 -6.80 -26.07 6.71
C SER A 36 -6.90 -24.54 6.62
N LEU A 37 -7.71 -23.91 7.49
CA LEU A 37 -7.83 -22.45 7.56
C LEU A 37 -6.52 -21.78 7.98
N MET A 38 -5.83 -22.32 8.98
CA MET A 38 -4.52 -21.80 9.39
C MET A 38 -3.49 -21.89 8.27
N GLN A 39 -3.46 -23.00 7.55
CA GLN A 39 -2.58 -23.17 6.40
C GLN A 39 -2.90 -22.14 5.31
N HIS A 40 -4.18 -21.94 4.99
CA HIS A 40 -4.60 -20.93 4.02
C HIS A 40 -4.19 -19.52 4.45
N ASN A 41 -4.45 -19.12 5.69
CA ASN A 41 -4.05 -17.81 6.23
C ASN A 41 -2.53 -17.61 6.17
N THR A 42 -1.74 -18.67 6.43
CA THR A 42 -0.29 -18.62 6.34
C THR A 42 0.18 -18.34 4.91
N MET A 43 -0.40 -19.03 3.93
CA MET A 43 -0.09 -18.81 2.51
C MET A 43 -0.50 -17.41 2.05
N ALA A 44 -1.70 -16.96 2.43
CA ALA A 44 -2.19 -15.62 2.09
C ALA A 44 -1.28 -14.52 2.66
N LEU A 45 -0.85 -14.67 3.91
CA LEU A 45 0.09 -13.74 4.54
C LEU A 45 1.45 -13.72 3.83
N GLN A 46 1.95 -14.88 3.39
CA GLN A 46 3.19 -14.97 2.65
C GLN A 46 3.10 -14.28 1.28
N GLN A 47 1.98 -14.45 0.57
CA GLN A 47 1.72 -13.77 -0.69
C GLN A 47 1.64 -12.25 -0.52
N LEU A 48 0.97 -11.77 0.53
CA LEU A 48 0.89 -10.33 0.81
C LEU A 48 2.27 -9.73 1.08
N LYS A 49 3.13 -10.44 1.83
CA LYS A 49 4.51 -10.01 2.09
C LYS A 49 5.33 -9.95 0.80
N ALA A 50 5.21 -10.95 -0.06
CA ALA A 50 5.91 -10.97 -1.35
C ALA A 50 5.45 -9.83 -2.27
N ALA A 51 4.13 -9.60 -2.37
CA ALA A 51 3.55 -8.51 -3.15
C ALA A 51 4.01 -7.14 -2.62
N ARG A 52 4.05 -6.96 -1.29
CA ARG A 52 4.56 -5.74 -0.66
C ARG A 52 6.02 -5.48 -1.02
N VAL A 53 6.89 -6.48 -0.87
CA VAL A 53 8.32 -6.32 -1.19
C VAL A 53 8.51 -5.99 -2.67
N SER A 54 7.74 -6.63 -3.56
CA SER A 54 7.74 -6.31 -4.99
C SER A 54 7.31 -4.88 -5.28
N ALA A 55 6.23 -4.41 -4.65
CA ALA A 55 5.75 -3.03 -4.81
C ALA A 55 6.75 -2.01 -4.28
N GLU A 56 7.36 -2.26 -3.12
CA GLU A 56 8.42 -1.40 -2.56
C GLU A 56 9.67 -1.37 -3.45
N ALA A 57 10.06 -2.50 -4.06
CA ALA A 57 11.18 -2.55 -5.01
C ALA A 57 10.89 -1.74 -6.28
N GLN A 58 9.69 -1.87 -6.86
CA GLN A 58 9.26 -1.07 -8.00
C GLN A 58 9.20 0.42 -7.66
N GLN A 59 8.71 0.77 -6.47
CA GLN A 59 8.69 2.15 -6.00
C GLN A 59 10.10 2.73 -5.89
N ARG A 60 11.07 1.96 -5.32
CA ARG A 60 12.48 2.38 -5.27
C ARG A 60 13.05 2.62 -6.66
N GLN A 61 12.79 1.72 -7.60
CA GLN A 61 13.24 1.87 -8.99
C GLN A 61 12.67 3.15 -9.63
N TYR A 62 11.39 3.47 -9.38
CA TYR A 62 10.78 4.70 -9.88
C TYR A 62 11.41 5.95 -9.26
N VAL A 63 11.68 5.94 -7.95
CA VAL A 63 12.37 7.05 -7.27
C VAL A 63 13.82 7.20 -7.78
N GLU A 64 14.54 6.11 -7.99
CA GLU A 64 15.88 6.13 -8.59
C GLU A 64 15.88 6.69 -10.01
N LEU A 65 14.87 6.38 -10.83
CA LEU A 65 14.70 6.95 -12.16
C LEU A 65 14.44 8.47 -12.11
N MET A 66 13.57 8.93 -11.20
CA MET A 66 13.31 10.36 -11.01
C MET A 66 14.54 11.12 -10.50
N ASN A 67 15.31 10.51 -9.58
CA ASN A 67 16.48 11.14 -8.97
C ASN A 67 17.74 11.04 -9.87
N GLY A 68 17.78 10.07 -10.79
CA GLY A 68 18.90 9.76 -11.68
C GLY A 68 18.80 10.32 -13.10
N GLY A 69 17.94 11.31 -13.34
CA GLY A 69 17.51 11.80 -14.66
C GLY A 69 18.57 12.30 -15.67
N ALA A 70 19.60 11.51 -16.04
CA ALA A 70 20.60 11.96 -17.01
C ALA A 70 21.27 10.87 -17.87
N ARG A 71 20.85 9.60 -17.88
CA ARG A 71 21.52 8.60 -18.75
C ARG A 71 20.74 7.31 -18.97
N ILE A 72 19.71 7.35 -19.80
CA ILE A 72 19.39 6.23 -20.70
C ILE A 72 18.51 6.72 -21.84
N SER A 73 19.09 6.77 -23.03
CA SER A 73 18.39 6.89 -24.30
C SER A 73 17.83 5.52 -24.66
N THR A 74 16.51 5.34 -24.70
CA THR A 74 15.87 4.25 -25.44
C THR A 74 14.46 4.69 -25.82
N ASP A 75 14.37 5.16 -27.06
CA ASP A 75 13.29 4.95 -28.03
C ASP A 75 12.11 4.11 -27.50
N HIS A 76 11.07 4.74 -26.96
CA HIS A 76 9.66 4.30 -26.92
C HIS A 76 8.83 5.37 -26.22
N PHE A 77 8.18 6.26 -27.00
CA PHE A 77 7.07 7.13 -26.58
C PHE A 77 6.95 7.45 -25.08
N TYR A 78 7.87 8.25 -24.54
CA TYR A 78 7.74 8.87 -23.23
C TYR A 78 7.36 10.33 -23.44
N ILE A 79 6.13 10.71 -23.09
CA ILE A 79 5.88 12.09 -22.69
C ILE A 79 6.80 12.28 -21.47
N PRO A 80 7.86 13.09 -21.56
CA PRO A 80 8.73 13.26 -20.43
C PRO A 80 7.85 13.81 -19.30
N PRO A 81 7.86 13.21 -18.10
CA PRO A 81 7.39 13.94 -16.95
C PRO A 81 8.35 15.13 -16.90
N THR A 82 7.87 16.29 -17.37
CA THR A 82 8.59 17.55 -17.17
C THR A 82 8.96 17.53 -15.70
N PRO A 83 10.26 17.64 -15.34
CA PRO A 83 10.64 17.70 -13.95
C PRO A 83 9.76 18.82 -13.38
N ILE A 84 8.82 18.45 -12.51
CA ILE A 84 8.07 19.44 -11.76
C ILE A 84 9.15 20.03 -10.88
N HIS A 85 9.72 21.13 -11.35
CA HIS A 85 10.65 21.93 -10.58
C HIS A 85 9.78 22.53 -9.49
N GLU A 86 9.59 21.79 -8.41
CA GLU A 86 8.84 22.28 -7.25
C GLU A 86 9.60 23.50 -6.73
N TRP A 87 9.01 24.68 -6.94
CA TRP A 87 9.56 25.92 -6.41
C TRP A 87 9.39 25.90 -4.89
N SER A 88 10.49 25.64 -4.17
CA SER A 88 10.49 25.84 -2.73
C SER A 88 10.53 27.34 -2.40
N LEU A 89 9.94 27.70 -1.26
CA LEU A 89 9.96 29.08 -0.76
C LEU A 89 11.41 29.56 -0.56
N GLU A 90 12.30 28.69 -0.13
CA GLU A 90 13.72 28.99 0.09
C GLU A 90 14.43 29.36 -1.22
N ASN A 91 14.09 28.70 -2.32
CA ASN A 91 14.65 29.01 -3.64
C ASN A 91 14.21 30.41 -4.10
N PHE A 92 12.93 30.75 -3.95
CA PHE A 92 12.43 32.08 -4.25
C PHE A 92 13.10 33.17 -3.38
N LEU A 93 13.26 32.91 -2.08
CA LEU A 93 13.85 33.86 -1.14
C LEU A 93 15.35 34.08 -1.36
N GLN A 94 16.10 33.13 -1.93
CA GLN A 94 17.52 33.33 -2.29
C GLN A 94 17.73 34.50 -3.26
N HIS A 95 16.72 34.83 -4.08
CA HIS A 95 16.79 35.95 -5.00
C HIS A 95 16.41 37.30 -4.38
N HIS A 96 16.15 37.34 -3.07
CA HIS A 96 15.83 38.55 -2.31
C HIS A 96 14.74 39.44 -2.99
N PRO A 97 13.57 38.86 -3.30
CA PRO A 97 12.49 39.60 -3.96
C PRO A 97 12.07 40.81 -3.12
N ALA A 98 12.02 41.98 -3.74
CA ALA A 98 11.52 43.19 -3.11
C ALA A 98 10.03 43.06 -2.79
N LYS A 99 9.58 43.64 -1.66
CA LYS A 99 8.15 43.73 -1.34
C LYS A 99 7.54 44.91 -2.09
N PHE A 100 6.39 44.69 -2.72
CA PHE A 100 5.63 45.79 -3.30
C PHE A 100 4.82 46.50 -2.20
N CYS A 101 5.10 47.77 -1.99
CA CYS A 101 4.33 48.63 -1.09
C CYS A 101 3.40 49.49 -1.97
N GLY A 102 2.09 49.43 -1.78
CA GLY A 102 1.11 50.07 -2.68
C GLY A 102 1.16 51.61 -2.77
N ASN A 103 2.16 52.25 -2.16
CA ASN A 103 2.45 53.68 -2.17
C ASN A 103 3.76 54.01 -2.91
N THR A 104 4.23 53.13 -3.81
CA THR A 104 5.42 53.33 -4.63
C THR A 104 5.16 54.28 -5.80
N SER A 105 6.21 54.96 -6.27
CA SER A 105 6.14 55.76 -7.50
C SER A 105 6.01 54.88 -8.75
N ALA A 106 5.62 55.45 -9.90
CA ALA A 106 5.52 54.69 -11.14
C ALA A 106 6.85 54.04 -11.54
N ASP A 107 7.96 54.77 -11.42
CA ASP A 107 9.30 54.27 -11.74
C ASP A 107 9.73 53.13 -10.79
N GLU A 108 9.35 53.23 -9.51
CA GLU A 108 9.64 52.20 -8.50
C GLU A 108 8.78 50.95 -8.70
N ALA A 109 7.53 51.11 -9.13
CA ALA A 109 6.68 50.00 -9.54
C ALA A 109 7.25 49.29 -10.78
N ASP A 110 7.71 50.04 -11.79
CA ASP A 110 8.35 49.50 -12.99
C ASP A 110 9.64 48.74 -12.64
N GLN A 111 10.44 49.27 -11.72
CA GLN A 111 11.64 48.59 -11.23
C GLN A 111 11.30 47.28 -10.51
N TRP A 112 10.25 47.27 -9.69
CA TRP A 112 9.77 46.05 -9.02
C TRP A 112 9.33 44.97 -10.02
N PHE A 113 8.62 45.33 -11.09
CA PHE A 113 8.25 44.38 -12.15
C PHE A 113 9.48 43.77 -12.84
N ARG A 114 10.47 44.59 -13.16
CA ARG A 114 11.74 44.11 -13.77
C ARG A 114 12.51 43.20 -12.83
N ASP A 115 12.50 43.47 -11.53
CA ASP A 115 13.12 42.62 -10.52
C ASP A 115 12.41 41.25 -10.44
N MET A 116 11.06 41.23 -10.45
CA MET A 116 10.29 39.98 -10.46
C MET A 116 10.52 39.17 -11.74
N GLU A 117 10.56 39.82 -12.91
CA GLU A 117 10.83 39.18 -14.19
C GLU A 117 12.24 38.58 -14.24
N ARG A 118 13.24 39.25 -13.66
CA ARG A 118 14.60 38.71 -13.52
C ARG A 118 14.61 37.41 -12.72
N ILE A 119 13.86 37.34 -11.63
CA ILE A 119 13.75 36.13 -10.80
C ILE A 119 13.06 35.02 -11.60
N PHE A 120 11.96 35.33 -12.29
CA PHE A 120 11.24 34.37 -13.14
C PHE A 120 12.14 33.78 -14.23
N ASN A 121 12.90 34.63 -14.92
CA ASN A 121 13.85 34.22 -15.95
C ASN A 121 15.01 33.41 -15.38
N ALA A 122 15.61 33.84 -14.26
CA ALA A 122 16.66 33.09 -13.58
C ALA A 122 16.20 31.70 -13.13
N LYS A 123 14.90 31.56 -12.86
CA LYS A 123 14.28 30.30 -12.48
C LYS A 123 13.90 29.41 -13.65
N ASN A 124 14.10 29.85 -14.91
CA ASN A 124 13.68 29.16 -16.15
C ASN A 124 12.22 28.68 -16.07
N CYS A 125 11.35 29.53 -15.53
CA CYS A 125 9.93 29.23 -15.50
C CYS A 125 9.37 29.20 -16.94
N PRO A 126 8.55 28.19 -17.30
CA PRO A 126 8.00 28.02 -18.65
C PRO A 126 6.97 29.09 -19.02
#